data_AF-A0A660E842-F1
#
_entry.id   AF-A0A660E842-F1
#
_cell.length_a   1.000
_cell.length_b   1.000
_cell.length_c   1.000
_cell.angle_alpha   90.00
_cell.angle_beta   90.00
_cell.angle_gamma   90.00
#
_symmetry.space_group_name_H-M   'P 1'
#
loop_
_entity.id
_entity.type
_entity.pdbx_description
1 polymer ?
#
loop_
_entity_poly.entity_id
_entity_poly.type
_entity_poly.pdbx_seq_one_letter_code
_entity_poly.pdbx_strand_id
1 'polypeptide(L)'
;MAVKEKKRVQVKIDKDLADDTEAILSELGLNPTTAINMFYKRIVANGALPFNVSLSEEERANLRFLKATEGTPVTEFKDAKEVADWLNDPDED
;
A
#
# COMPACT_ATOMS: atom_id res chain seq x y z
N MET A 1 -40.05 -17.03 -2.96
CA MET A 1 -38.92 -16.11 -3.23
C MET A 1 -37.90 -16.86 -4.06
N ALA A 2 -37.53 -16.35 -5.24
CA ALA A 2 -36.52 -17.01 -6.08
C ALA A 2 -35.17 -16.97 -5.35
N VAL A 3 -34.56 -18.14 -5.16
CA VAL A 3 -33.19 -18.23 -4.64
C VAL A 3 -32.28 -17.59 -5.69
N LYS A 4 -31.68 -16.46 -5.36
CA LYS A 4 -30.68 -15.84 -6.24
C LYS A 4 -29.49 -16.80 -6.35
N GLU A 5 -29.12 -17.13 -7.58
CA GLU A 5 -27.91 -17.91 -7.86
C GLU A 5 -26.68 -17.19 -7.30
N LYS A 6 -25.83 -17.92 -6.56
CA LYS A 6 -24.61 -17.36 -5.96
C LYS A 6 -23.42 -17.71 -6.84
N LYS A 7 -22.62 -16.71 -7.21
CA LYS A 7 -21.34 -16.90 -7.88
C LYS A 7 -20.21 -16.95 -6.85
N ARG A 8 -19.34 -17.96 -6.93
CA ARG A 8 -18.12 -18.04 -6.10
C ARG A 8 -17.01 -17.23 -6.76
N VAL A 9 -16.32 -16.41 -5.96
CA VAL A 9 -15.12 -15.67 -6.36
C VAL A 9 -13.96 -16.23 -5.53
N GLN A 10 -12.85 -16.58 -6.19
CA GLN A 10 -11.61 -17.01 -5.54
C GLN A 10 -10.47 -16.13 -6.02
N VAL A 11 -9.68 -15.62 -5.08
CA VAL A 11 -8.55 -14.74 -5.35
C VAL A 11 -7.38 -15.14 -4.46
N LYS A 12 -6.16 -14.93 -4.94
CA LYS A 12 -4.94 -15.05 -4.12
C LYS A 12 -4.59 -13.66 -3.61
N ILE A 13 -4.34 -13.55 -2.32
CA ILE A 13 -3.97 -12.32 -1.62
C ILE A 13 -2.74 -12.67 -0.79
N ASP A 14 -1.87 -11.68 -0.57
CA ASP A 14 -0.79 -11.81 0.40
C ASP A 14 -1.35 -12.17 1.78
N LYS A 15 -0.65 -13.03 2.52
CA LYS A 15 -1.15 -13.56 3.79
C LYS A 15 -1.21 -12.47 4.86
N ASP A 16 -0.14 -11.70 5.00
CA ASP A 16 -0.05 -10.69 6.06
C ASP A 16 -1.09 -9.59 5.81
N LEU A 17 -1.25 -9.18 4.55
CA LEU A 17 -2.33 -8.26 4.15
C LEU A 17 -3.73 -8.79 4.47
N ALA A 18 -3.97 -10.09 4.26
CA ALA A 18 -5.27 -10.71 4.55
C ALA A 18 -5.54 -10.74 6.06
N ASP A 19 -4.55 -11.15 6.85
CA ASP A 19 -4.64 -11.25 8.31
C ASP A 19 -4.87 -9.85 8.93
N ASP A 20 -4.12 -8.82 8.50
CA ASP A 20 -4.28 -7.43 8.93
C ASP A 20 -5.67 -6.88 8.57
N THR A 21 -6.13 -7.15 7.34
CA THR A 21 -7.45 -6.71 6.89
C THR A 21 -8.56 -7.36 7.71
N GLU A 22 -8.44 -8.65 8.04
CA GLU A 22 -9.44 -9.35 8.85
C GLU A 22 -9.52 -8.80 10.27
N ALA A 23 -8.38 -8.47 10.88
CA ALA A 23 -8.34 -7.81 12.19
C ALA A 23 -9.08 -6.46 12.15
N ILE A 24 -8.78 -5.60 11.17
CA ILE A 24 -9.42 -4.29 11.02
C ILE A 24 -10.94 -4.44 10.77
N LEU A 25 -11.35 -5.35 9.90
CA LEU A 25 -12.76 -5.57 9.61
C LEU A 25 -13.51 -6.09 10.84
N SER A 26 -12.88 -6.95 11.64
CA SER A 26 -13.44 -7.46 12.89
C SER A 26 -13.71 -6.34 13.89
N GLU A 27 -12.77 -5.41 14.07
CA GLU A 27 -12.96 -4.21 14.90
C GLU A 27 -14.14 -3.34 14.41
N LEU A 28 -14.39 -3.33 13.10
CA LEU A 28 -15.54 -2.65 12.48
C LEU A 28 -16.84 -3.46 12.53
N GLY A 29 -16.83 -4.67 13.13
CA GLY A 29 -17.99 -5.57 13.16
C GLY A 29 -18.35 -6.18 11.80
N LEU A 30 -17.39 -6.22 10.89
CA LEU A 30 -17.55 -6.73 9.52
C LEU A 30 -16.73 -8.01 9.34
N ASN A 31 -17.20 -8.89 8.47
CA ASN A 31 -16.39 -9.99 7.95
C ASN A 31 -15.92 -9.68 6.52
N PRO A 32 -14.85 -10.33 6.02
CA PRO A 32 -14.33 -10.11 4.68
C PRO A 32 -15.38 -10.31 3.57
N THR A 33 -16.28 -11.29 3.72
CA THR A 33 -17.34 -11.54 2.73
C THR A 33 -18.30 -10.35 2.61
N THR A 34 -18.68 -9.74 3.72
CA THR A 34 -19.54 -8.55 3.74
C THR A 34 -18.82 -7.36 3.11
N ALA A 35 -17.55 -7.13 3.46
CA ALA A 35 -16.74 -6.05 2.89
C ALA A 35 -16.59 -6.19 1.37
N ILE A 36 -16.29 -7.39 0.86
CA ILE A 36 -16.21 -7.67 -0.58
C ILE A 36 -17.55 -7.43 -1.27
N ASN A 37 -18.67 -7.86 -0.67
CA ASN A 37 -19.99 -7.58 -1.24
C ASN A 37 -20.32 -6.08 -1.26
N MET A 38 -19.92 -5.32 -0.23
CA MET A 38 -20.06 -3.87 -0.21
C MET A 38 -19.24 -3.22 -1.31
N PHE A 39 -18.01 -3.68 -1.54
CA PHE A 39 -17.16 -3.24 -2.64
C PHE A 39 -17.83 -3.41 -4.01
N TYR A 40 -18.35 -4.61 -4.32
CA TYR A 40 -19.09 -4.85 -5.56
C TYR A 40 -20.33 -3.95 -5.70
N LYS A 41 -21.11 -3.79 -4.62
CA LYS A 41 -22.29 -2.92 -4.64
C LYS A 41 -21.94 -1.46 -4.93
N ARG A 42 -20.83 -0.94 -4.37
CA ARG A 42 -20.39 0.43 -4.62
C ARG A 42 -19.92 0.62 -6.05
N ILE A 43 -19.25 -0.36 -6.64
CA ILE A 43 -18.90 -0.34 -8.07
C ILE A 43 -20.16 -0.24 -8.93
N VAL A 44 -21.15 -1.10 -8.69
CA VAL A 44 -22.39 -1.11 -9.46
C VAL A 44 -23.18 0.19 -9.28
N ALA A 45 -23.21 0.73 -8.06
CA ALA A 45 -23.95 1.96 -7.76
C ALA A 45 -23.34 3.21 -8.44
N ASN A 46 -22.01 3.27 -8.51
CA ASN A 46 -21.30 4.47 -8.99
C ASN A 46 -20.82 4.34 -10.44
N GLY A 47 -20.80 3.14 -11.01
CA GLY A 47 -20.19 2.87 -12.31
C GLY A 47 -18.67 3.08 -12.34
N ALA A 48 -18.02 3.12 -11.18
CA ALA A 48 -16.60 3.43 -11.01
C ALA A 48 -16.03 2.69 -9.78
N LEU A 49 -14.70 2.63 -9.67
CA LEU A 49 -14.07 2.08 -8.46
C LEU A 49 -14.45 2.92 -7.23
N PRO A 50 -14.67 2.29 -6.07
CA PRO A 50 -15.14 2.97 -4.86
C PRO A 50 -14.01 3.67 -4.10
N PHE A 51 -12.90 3.95 -4.79
CA PHE A 51 -11.77 4.74 -4.34
C PHE A 51 -11.16 5.43 -5.56
N ASN A 52 -10.44 6.52 -5.33
CA ASN A 52 -9.76 7.24 -6.39
C ASN A 52 -8.54 6.43 -6.86
N VAL A 53 -8.43 6.18 -8.16
CA VAL A 53 -7.30 5.45 -8.77
C VAL A 53 -6.14 6.36 -9.16
N SER A 54 -6.05 7.54 -8.58
CA SER A 54 -4.89 8.42 -8.71
C SER A 54 -4.00 8.27 -7.49
N LEU A 55 -2.69 8.35 -7.71
CA LEU A 55 -1.72 8.52 -6.62
C LEU A 55 -2.12 9.72 -5.75
N SER A 56 -2.05 9.58 -4.44
CA SER A 56 -2.15 10.70 -3.51
C SER A 56 -1.02 11.71 -3.76
N GLU A 57 -1.10 12.88 -3.15
CA GLU A 57 0.00 13.84 -3.23
C GLU A 57 1.27 13.27 -2.59
N GLU A 58 1.12 12.56 -1.47
CA GLU A 58 2.20 11.88 -0.76
C GLU A 58 2.83 10.77 -1.62
N GLU A 59 2.00 9.93 -2.25
CA GLU A 59 2.49 8.87 -3.14
C GLU A 59 3.21 9.45 -4.36
N ARG A 60 2.72 10.57 -4.89
CA ARG A 60 3.41 11.31 -5.97
C ARG A 60 4.71 11.92 -5.50
N ALA A 61 4.74 12.53 -4.31
CA ALA A 61 5.93 13.11 -3.73
C ALA A 61 6.99 12.03 -3.49
N ASN A 62 6.60 10.89 -2.91
CA ASN A 62 7.47 9.74 -2.71
C ASN A 62 7.98 9.19 -4.04
N LEU A 63 7.11 9.02 -5.04
CA LEU A 63 7.53 8.58 -6.37
C LEU A 63 8.53 9.55 -7.02
N ARG A 64 8.33 10.87 -6.87
CA ARG A 64 9.27 11.89 -7.35
C ARG A 64 10.60 11.82 -6.61
N PHE A 65 10.57 11.65 -5.29
CA PHE A 65 11.75 11.49 -4.46
C PHE A 65 12.56 10.27 -4.90
N LEU A 66 11.92 9.09 -4.97
CA LEU A 66 12.54 7.84 -5.42
C LEU A 66 13.20 8.00 -6.80
N LYS A 67 12.50 8.60 -7.76
CA LYS A 67 13.05 8.87 -9.10
C LYS A 67 14.21 9.87 -9.10
N ALA A 68 14.15 10.88 -8.24
CA ALA A 68 15.24 11.85 -8.11
C ALA A 68 16.48 11.21 -7.48
N THR A 69 16.30 10.21 -6.61
CA THR A 69 17.38 9.51 -5.91
C THR A 69 17.94 8.29 -6.65
N GLU A 70 17.29 7.82 -7.72
CA GLU A 70 17.74 6.65 -8.51
C GLU A 70 19.16 6.81 -9.08
N GLY A 71 19.61 8.04 -9.33
CA GLY A 71 20.95 8.35 -9.83
C GLY A 71 21.90 8.93 -8.79
N THR A 72 21.48 9.06 -7.53
CA THR A 72 22.32 9.65 -6.48
C THR A 72 23.36 8.62 -6.05
N PRO A 73 24.66 8.98 -5.97
CA PRO A 73 25.68 8.09 -5.43
C PRO A 73 25.29 7.67 -4.01
N VAL A 74 25.16 6.36 -3.78
CA VAL A 74 24.94 5.82 -2.44
C VAL A 74 26.31 5.42 -1.89
N THR A 75 26.73 6.04 -0.80
CA THR A 75 27.90 5.62 -0.03
C THR A 75 27.46 4.58 0.98
N GLU A 76 27.91 3.34 0.81
CA GLU A 76 27.68 2.26 1.78
C GLU A 76 28.76 2.33 2.87
N PHE A 77 28.36 2.66 4.10
CA PHE A 77 29.25 2.67 5.26
C PHE A 77 29.18 1.33 5.99
N LYS A 78 30.35 0.76 6.31
CA LYS A 78 30.45 -0.56 6.93
C LYS A 78 30.40 -0.49 8.45
N ASP A 79 30.80 0.63 9.04
CA ASP A 79 30.80 0.83 10.48
C ASP A 79 30.64 2.30 10.90
N ALA A 80 30.40 2.51 12.19
CA ALA A 80 30.15 3.84 12.76
C ALA A 80 31.38 4.77 12.70
N LYS A 81 32.59 4.22 12.53
CA LYS A 81 33.81 5.02 12.40
C LYS A 81 33.89 5.63 11.00
N GLU A 82 33.58 4.87 9.96
CA GLU A 82 33.50 5.38 8.58
C GLU A 82 32.44 6.50 8.44
N VAL A 83 31.30 6.38 9.13
CA VAL A 83 30.28 7.45 9.14
C VAL A 83 30.79 8.72 9.85
N ALA A 84 31.50 8.56 10.97
CA ALA A 84 32.04 9.69 11.72
C ALA A 84 33.17 10.39 10.96
N ASP A 85 34.01 9.64 10.26
CA ASP A 85 35.09 10.19 9.44
C ASP A 85 34.51 10.96 8.24
N TRP A 86 33.47 10.43 7.57
CA TRP A 86 32.71 11.12 6.51
C TRP A 86 32.06 12.43 6.99
N LEU A 87 31.33 12.40 8.12
CA LEU A 87 30.65 13.58 8.68
C LEU A 87 31.60 14.73 9.08
N ASN A 88 32.88 14.44 9.29
CA ASN A 88 33.88 15.43 9.72
C ASN A 88 34.86 15.80 8.60
N ASP A 89 34.67 15.31 7.37
CA ASP A 89 35.53 15.64 6.23
C ASP A 89 35.19 17.06 5.70
N PRO A 90 36.13 18.02 5.73
CA PRO A 90 35.89 19.39 5.28
C PRO A 90 35.80 19.53 3.76
N ASP A 91 36.13 18.49 2.98
CA ASP A 91 36.05 18.50 1.51
C ASP A 91 34.71 17.95 0.99
N GLU A 92 33.83 17.43 1.86
CA GLU A 92 32.46 17.07 1.54
C GLU A 92 31.47 18.19 1.88
N ASP A 93 31.51 19.26 1.08
CA ASP A 93 30.51 20.36 1.05
C ASP A 93 29.81 20.44 -0.33
#